data_AF-D2PL43-F1
#
_entry.id   AF-D2PL43-F1
#
_cell.length_a   1.000
_cell.length_b   1.000
_cell.length_c   1.000
_cell.angle_alpha   90.00
_cell.angle_beta   90.00
_cell.angle_gamma   90.00
#
_symmetry.space_group_name_H-M   'P 1'
#
loop_
_entity.id
_entity.type
_entity.pdbx_description
1 polymer ?
#
loop_
_entity_poly.entity_id
_entity_poly.type
_entity_poly.pdbx_seq_one_letter_code
_entity_poly.pdbx_strand_id
1 'polypeptide(L)'
;MTPGMTPGMTPGMTPGMTPGMAQQGPPRPFWLVRSDGGGTVAEGVLWADGVVAVRWCGEQTGVSVWSGGLAAVLAAHGPAGTTEVRWRPQAEPSPAEQGPVDEPGRAPLRGSPGPWLPAPDVAGRCVRCGGVWPCLDCLS
;
A
#
# COMPACT_ATOMS: atom_id res chain seq x y z
N MET A 1 33.21 -50.95 31.72
CA MET A 1 33.14 -50.13 30.49
C MET A 1 31.88 -49.30 30.58
N THR A 2 32.03 -47.98 30.60
CA THR A 2 31.01 -46.96 30.87
C THR A 2 30.20 -46.62 29.61
N PRO A 3 28.88 -46.36 29.68
CA PRO A 3 28.14 -45.75 28.57
C PRO A 3 28.23 -44.22 28.68
N GLY A 4 28.82 -43.56 27.68
CA GLY A 4 28.99 -42.10 27.63
C GLY A 4 28.21 -41.50 26.46
N MET A 5 27.25 -40.65 26.80
CA MET A 5 26.25 -40.02 25.94
C MET A 5 26.84 -39.07 24.88
N THR A 6 26.33 -39.12 23.65
CA THR A 6 26.55 -38.12 22.60
C THR A 6 25.70 -36.88 22.87
N PRO A 7 26.24 -35.64 22.88
CA PRO A 7 25.44 -34.44 23.10
C PRO A 7 24.71 -33.97 21.83
N GLY A 8 23.40 -33.70 21.99
CA GLY A 8 22.70 -32.54 21.43
C GLY A 8 22.55 -32.43 19.90
N MET A 9 21.54 -33.11 19.34
CA MET A 9 20.87 -32.59 18.15
C MET A 9 19.96 -31.44 18.59
N THR A 10 20.33 -30.20 18.30
CA THR A 10 19.40 -29.07 18.32
C THR A 10 18.63 -29.09 17.00
N PRO A 11 17.31 -29.34 16.97
CA PRO A 11 16.53 -29.15 15.75
C PRO A 11 16.59 -27.66 15.42
N GLY A 12 17.08 -27.33 14.23
CA GLY A 12 17.03 -25.97 13.71
C GLY A 12 15.58 -25.52 13.66
N MET A 13 15.18 -24.64 14.60
CA MET A 13 14.00 -23.82 14.41
C MET A 13 14.28 -22.96 13.19
N THR A 14 13.68 -23.31 12.06
CA THR A 14 13.54 -22.39 10.95
C THR A 14 12.82 -21.15 11.51
N PRO A 15 13.45 -19.96 11.54
CA PRO A 15 12.74 -18.75 11.90
C PRO A 15 11.58 -18.61 10.92
N GLY A 16 10.38 -18.43 11.48
CA GLY A 16 9.13 -18.48 10.73
C GLY A 16 9.20 -17.66 9.45
N MET A 17 8.76 -18.27 8.34
CA MET A 17 8.26 -17.49 7.21
C MET A 17 7.07 -16.69 7.73
N THR A 18 7.32 -15.44 8.13
CA THR A 18 6.28 -14.49 8.44
C THR A 18 5.37 -14.41 7.21
N PRO A 19 4.10 -14.86 7.27
CA PRO A 19 3.17 -14.64 6.19
C PRO A 19 2.87 -13.13 6.17
N GLY A 20 3.02 -12.47 5.03
CA GLY A 20 2.37 -11.17 4.83
C GLY A 20 3.24 -9.96 4.49
N MET A 21 4.41 -10.14 3.88
CA MET A 21 4.98 -9.09 3.04
C MET A 21 4.82 -9.51 1.58
N ALA A 22 3.57 -9.52 1.08
CA ALA A 22 3.36 -9.47 -0.36
C ALA A 22 4.17 -8.27 -0.86
N GLN A 23 5.09 -8.49 -1.80
CA GLN A 23 6.05 -7.46 -2.24
C GLN A 23 5.32 -6.15 -2.55
N GLN A 24 5.43 -5.18 -1.63
CA GLN A 24 4.82 -3.86 -1.74
C GLN A 24 5.73 -3.03 -2.66
N GLY A 25 5.64 -3.27 -3.96
CA GLY A 25 6.17 -2.33 -4.94
C GLY A 25 5.54 -0.94 -4.75
N PRO A 26 6.25 0.15 -5.10
CA PRO A 26 5.70 1.49 -4.97
C PRO A 26 4.40 1.61 -5.78
N PRO A 27 3.40 2.36 -5.29
CA PRO A 27 2.20 2.65 -6.05
C PRO A 27 2.57 3.34 -7.37
N ARG A 28 1.98 2.87 -8.47
CA ARG A 28 2.28 3.35 -9.83
C ARG A 28 1.21 4.35 -10.27
N PRO A 29 1.51 5.65 -10.32
CA PRO A 29 0.55 6.65 -10.75
C PRO A 29 0.37 6.64 -12.28
N PHE A 30 -0.84 6.96 -12.74
CA PHE A 30 -1.17 7.08 -14.16
C PHE A 30 -2.26 8.12 -14.41
N TRP A 31 -2.43 8.49 -15.67
CA TRP A 31 -3.59 9.19 -16.19
C TRP A 31 -4.43 8.25 -17.04
N LEU A 32 -5.74 8.38 -16.93
CA LEU A 32 -6.66 7.85 -17.94
C LEU A 32 -6.96 8.98 -18.92
N VAL A 33 -6.64 8.76 -20.20
CA VAL A 33 -6.77 9.76 -21.26
C VAL A 33 -7.74 9.25 -22.33
N ARG A 34 -8.45 10.15 -23.00
CA ARG A 34 -9.27 9.75 -24.15
C ARG A 34 -8.40 9.56 -25.39
N SER A 35 -8.62 8.45 -26.09
CA SER A 35 -7.88 8.12 -27.31
C SER A 35 -8.22 9.04 -28.50
N ASP A 36 -9.37 9.72 -28.44
CA ASP A 36 -9.82 10.70 -29.45
C ASP A 36 -9.18 12.09 -29.30
N GLY A 37 -8.25 12.25 -28.36
CA GLY A 37 -7.59 13.53 -28.08
C GLY A 37 -8.37 14.43 -27.12
N GLY A 38 -9.49 13.98 -26.55
CA GLY A 38 -10.30 14.74 -25.58
C GLY A 38 -9.68 14.97 -24.20
N GLY A 39 -8.36 14.73 -24.04
CA GLY A 39 -7.61 15.05 -22.83
C GLY A 39 -7.72 14.00 -21.71
N THR A 40 -7.20 14.37 -20.53
CA THR A 40 -7.22 13.54 -19.32
C THR A 40 -8.61 13.52 -18.71
N VAL A 41 -9.15 12.33 -18.49
CA VAL A 41 -10.47 12.10 -17.87
C VAL A 41 -10.37 11.65 -16.42
N ALA A 42 -9.21 11.11 -16.01
CA ALA A 42 -8.97 10.75 -14.62
C ALA A 42 -7.48 10.67 -14.28
N GLU A 43 -7.19 10.78 -12.99
CA GLU A 43 -5.92 10.43 -12.38
C GLU A 43 -6.08 9.13 -11.62
N GLY A 44 -5.10 8.23 -11.66
CA GLY A 44 -5.18 6.95 -10.98
C GLY A 44 -3.87 6.47 -10.37
N VAL A 45 -3.99 5.51 -9.47
CA VAL A 45 -2.87 4.80 -8.84
C VAL A 45 -3.14 3.31 -8.87
N LEU A 46 -2.16 2.53 -9.33
CA LEU A 46 -2.16 1.07 -9.27
C LEU A 46 -1.24 0.63 -8.12
N TRP A 47 -1.78 -0.12 -7.15
CA TRP A 47 -1.00 -0.72 -6.08
C TRP A 47 -0.42 -2.08 -6.51
N ALA A 48 0.61 -2.53 -5.79
CA ALA A 48 1.32 -3.77 -6.07
C ALA A 48 0.45 -5.03 -5.93
N ASP A 49 -0.64 -4.94 -5.15
CA ASP A 49 -1.66 -5.98 -5.01
C ASP A 49 -2.65 -6.02 -6.20
N GLY A 50 -2.50 -5.12 -7.17
CA GLY A 50 -3.35 -5.03 -8.35
C GLY A 50 -4.58 -4.15 -8.18
N VAL A 51 -4.84 -3.61 -6.98
CA VAL A 51 -5.96 -2.68 -6.74
C VAL A 51 -5.68 -1.35 -7.42
N VAL A 52 -6.74 -0.69 -7.91
CA VAL A 52 -6.65 0.65 -8.54
C VAL A 52 -7.61 1.62 -7.87
N ALA A 53 -7.15 2.84 -7.61
CA ALA A 53 -8.03 3.98 -7.31
C ALA A 53 -7.97 4.98 -8.46
N VAL A 54 -9.12 5.53 -8.80
CA VAL A 54 -9.29 6.48 -9.90
C VAL A 54 -10.05 7.69 -9.38
N ARG A 55 -9.45 8.87 -9.50
CA ARG A 55 -10.07 10.16 -9.28
C ARG A 55 -10.49 10.74 -10.64
N TRP A 56 -11.80 10.86 -10.84
CA TRP A 56 -12.40 11.36 -12.08
C TRP A 56 -12.28 12.87 -12.19
N CYS A 57 -11.86 13.35 -13.36
CA CYS A 57 -11.80 14.76 -13.71
C CYS A 57 -13.16 15.23 -14.26
N GLY A 58 -13.50 16.51 -14.04
CA GLY A 58 -14.75 17.12 -14.51
C GLY A 58 -15.44 17.95 -13.43
N GLU A 59 -16.66 18.38 -13.72
CA GLU A 59 -17.45 19.28 -12.86
C GLU A 59 -17.98 18.57 -11.59
N GLN A 60 -18.15 17.26 -11.66
CA GLN A 60 -18.51 16.40 -10.53
C GLN A 60 -17.39 15.37 -10.32
N THR A 61 -16.34 15.77 -9.60
CA THR A 61 -15.20 14.90 -9.31
C THR A 61 -15.58 13.82 -8.30
N GLY A 62 -15.27 12.55 -8.59
CA GLY A 62 -15.46 11.43 -7.67
C GLY A 62 -14.24 10.51 -7.62
N VAL A 63 -14.17 9.64 -6.60
CA VAL A 63 -13.14 8.60 -6.48
C VAL A 63 -13.80 7.23 -6.52
N SER A 64 -13.21 6.31 -7.28
CA SER A 64 -13.63 4.90 -7.37
C SER A 64 -12.46 3.97 -7.11
N VAL A 65 -12.72 2.81 -6.49
CA VAL A 65 -11.71 1.80 -6.18
C VAL A 65 -12.10 0.48 -6.85
N TRP A 66 -11.13 -0.18 -7.48
CA TRP A 66 -11.32 -1.34 -8.34
C TRP A 66 -10.38 -2.47 -7.92
N SER A 67 -10.94 -3.54 -7.37
CA SER A 67 -10.19 -4.76 -7.01
C SER A 67 -9.81 -5.61 -8.23
N GLY A 68 -10.55 -5.50 -9.33
CA GLY A 68 -10.21 -6.12 -10.62
C GLY A 68 -9.10 -5.38 -11.41
N GLY A 69 -8.49 -4.37 -10.78
CA GLY A 69 -7.38 -3.60 -11.33
C GLY A 69 -7.72 -2.82 -12.61
N LEU A 70 -6.68 -2.51 -13.37
CA LEU A 70 -6.76 -1.64 -14.54
C LEU A 70 -7.64 -2.21 -15.66
N ALA A 71 -7.66 -3.54 -15.81
CA ALA A 71 -8.49 -4.22 -16.79
C ALA A 71 -9.98 -3.97 -16.54
N ALA A 72 -10.42 -4.01 -15.27
CA ALA A 72 -11.80 -3.72 -14.91
C ALA A 72 -12.17 -2.26 -15.17
N VAL A 73 -11.26 -1.31 -14.88
CA VAL A 73 -11.43 0.11 -15.20
C VAL A 73 -11.63 0.30 -16.70
N LEU A 74 -10.76 -0.28 -17.52
CA LEU A 74 -10.82 -0.15 -18.98
C LEU A 74 -12.04 -0.86 -19.58
N ALA A 75 -12.47 -1.99 -19.03
CA ALA A 75 -13.69 -2.65 -19.46
C ALA A 75 -14.94 -1.79 -19.21
N ALA A 76 -14.99 -1.09 -18.07
CA ALA A 76 -16.13 -0.23 -17.71
C ALA A 76 -16.10 1.14 -18.40
N HIS A 77 -14.92 1.73 -18.60
CA HIS A 77 -14.75 3.13 -19.01
C HIS A 77 -13.95 3.34 -20.31
N GLY A 78 -13.45 2.27 -20.91
CA GLY A 78 -12.88 2.25 -22.25
C GLY A 78 -13.50 1.24 -23.22
N PRO A 79 -14.82 0.91 -23.18
CA PRO A 79 -15.43 0.12 -24.26
C PRO A 79 -15.02 0.70 -25.62
N ALA A 80 -14.61 -0.19 -26.53
CA ALA A 80 -14.08 0.15 -27.85
C ALA A 80 -12.73 0.90 -27.90
N GLY A 81 -11.92 0.89 -26.83
CA GLY A 81 -10.58 1.50 -26.83
C GLY A 81 -10.60 3.04 -26.78
N THR A 82 -11.70 3.59 -26.28
CA THR A 82 -11.94 5.05 -26.20
C THR A 82 -11.12 5.74 -25.11
N THR A 83 -10.57 4.98 -24.17
CA THR A 83 -9.64 5.47 -23.15
C THR A 83 -8.38 4.62 -23.07
N GLU A 84 -7.26 5.28 -22.82
CA GLU A 84 -5.93 4.68 -22.71
C GLU A 84 -5.28 5.10 -21.39
N VAL A 85 -4.40 4.25 -20.88
CA VAL A 85 -3.63 4.49 -19.66
C VAL A 85 -2.27 5.05 -20.03
N ARG A 86 -1.96 6.24 -19.51
CA ARG A 86 -0.64 6.86 -19.62
C ARG A 86 0.03 6.89 -18.26
N TRP A 87 1.09 6.11 -18.11
CA TRP A 87 1.87 6.08 -16.86
C TRP A 87 2.52 7.43 -16.59
N ARG A 88 2.45 7.87 -15.34
CA ARG A 88 3.19 9.04 -14.89
C ARG A 88 4.59 8.60 -14.47
N PRO A 89 5.61 9.45 -14.64
CA PRO A 89 6.89 9.23 -14.00
C PRO A 89 6.64 9.02 -12.51
N GLN A 90 7.12 7.90 -11.98
CA GLN A 90 7.14 7.73 -10.54
C GLN A 90 8.10 8.79 -10.00
N ALA A 91 7.70 9.50 -8.94
CA ALA A 91 8.70 10.23 -8.19
C ALA A 91 9.69 9.18 -7.69
N GLU A 92 10.93 9.24 -8.17
CA GLU A 92 11.98 8.46 -7.55
C GLU A 92 12.00 8.88 -6.08
N PRO A 93 12.00 7.93 -5.13
CA PRO A 93 12.21 8.29 -3.74
C PRO A 93 13.50 9.10 -3.69
N SER A 94 13.40 10.38 -3.31
CA SER A 94 14.57 11.23 -3.20
C SER A 94 15.57 10.53 -2.29
N PRO A 95 16.87 10.47 -2.62
CA PRO A 95 17.89 9.88 -1.76
C PRO A 95 17.91 10.47 -0.34
N ALA A 96 17.35 11.68 -0.15
CA ALA A 96 17.19 12.30 1.16
C ALA A 96 16.13 11.63 2.07
N GLU A 97 15.25 10.82 1.50
CA GLU A 97 14.19 10.08 2.22
C GLU A 97 14.58 8.60 2.48
N GLN A 98 15.65 8.13 1.84
CA GLN A 98 16.25 6.81 2.04
C GLN A 98 17.51 6.94 2.91
N GLY A 99 17.35 7.46 4.13
CA GLY A 99 18.37 7.30 5.16
C GLY A 99 18.61 5.81 5.45
N PRO A 100 19.77 5.44 6.03
CA PRO A 100 20.05 4.07 6.41
C PRO A 100 18.87 3.50 7.20
N VAL A 101 18.48 2.26 6.89
CA VAL A 101 17.55 1.51 7.72
C VAL A 101 18.31 1.21 9.02
N ASP A 102 18.24 2.14 9.97
CA ASP A 102 18.95 2.02 11.23
C ASP A 102 18.29 0.91 12.07
N GLU A 103 19.10 -0.08 12.41
CA GLU A 103 18.87 -0.96 13.56
C GLU A 103 18.61 -0.13 14.84
N PRO A 104 17.99 -0.69 15.89
CA PRO A 104 17.33 0.10 16.93
C PRO A 104 18.34 0.85 17.82
N GLY A 105 18.66 2.08 17.43
CA GLY A 105 19.55 3.00 18.14
C GLY A 105 19.15 4.46 17.92
N ARG A 106 17.86 4.75 18.12
CA ARG A 106 17.20 6.05 17.85
C ARG A 106 17.88 7.24 18.54
N ALA A 107 18.24 8.25 17.76
CA ALA A 107 18.07 9.65 18.15
C ALA A 107 17.09 10.32 17.16
N PRO A 108 15.94 10.86 17.61
CA PRO A 108 14.85 11.25 16.72
C PRO A 108 15.08 12.59 16.03
N LEU A 109 14.68 12.67 14.75
CA LEU A 109 14.38 13.93 14.08
C LEU A 109 13.29 14.66 14.88
N ARG A 110 13.49 15.95 15.17
CA ARG A 110 12.50 16.82 15.82
C ARG A 110 11.35 17.17 14.86
N GLY A 111 10.54 16.18 14.51
CA GLY A 111 9.13 16.35 14.22
C GLY A 111 8.38 15.69 15.37
N SER A 112 7.39 16.38 15.97
CA SER A 112 6.55 15.75 16.99
C SER A 112 5.95 14.47 16.39
N PRO A 113 6.17 13.28 16.99
CA PRO A 113 5.49 12.08 16.54
C PRO A 113 4.01 12.30 16.84
N GLY A 114 3.24 12.64 15.81
CA GLY A 114 1.79 12.55 15.89
C GLY A 114 1.43 11.12 16.27
N PRO A 115 0.40 10.92 17.11
CA PRO A 115 0.04 9.59 17.56
C PRO A 115 -0.42 8.75 16.35
N TRP A 116 0.15 7.54 16.21
CA TRP A 116 -0.21 6.61 15.14
C TRP A 116 -1.61 6.05 15.41
N LEU A 117 -2.56 6.33 14.50
CA LEU A 117 -3.93 5.82 14.60
C LEU A 117 -4.01 4.43 13.95
N PRO A 118 -4.57 3.41 14.64
CA PRO A 118 -4.88 2.14 14.00
C PRO A 118 -5.92 2.35 12.88
N ALA A 119 -5.77 1.61 11.78
CA ALA A 119 -6.71 1.65 10.67
C ALA A 119 -8.14 1.27 11.12
N PRO A 120 -9.20 1.85 10.52
CA PRO A 120 -10.54 1.35 10.73
C PRO A 120 -10.76 0.02 9.99
N ASP A 121 -11.68 -0.79 10.50
CA ASP A 121 -12.27 -1.91 9.77
C ASP A 121 -13.27 -1.42 8.72
N VAL A 122 -13.86 -2.36 7.98
CA VAL A 122 -14.84 -2.08 6.92
C VAL A 122 -16.12 -1.40 7.44
N ALA A 123 -16.39 -1.44 8.74
CA ALA A 123 -17.52 -0.80 9.40
C ALA A 123 -17.15 0.56 10.01
N GLY A 124 -15.94 1.07 9.77
CA GLY A 124 -15.47 2.34 10.33
C GLY A 124 -15.08 2.25 11.81
N ARG A 125 -14.72 1.06 12.31
CA ARG A 125 -14.35 0.83 13.72
C ARG A 125 -12.86 0.56 13.87
N CYS A 126 -12.27 1.01 14.97
CA CYS A 126 -10.88 0.74 15.30
C CYS A 126 -10.60 -0.77 15.34
N VAL A 127 -9.64 -1.26 14.55
CA VAL A 127 -9.28 -2.70 14.55
C VAL A 127 -8.71 -3.19 15.89
N ARG A 128 -8.24 -2.28 16.75
CA ARG A 128 -7.66 -2.63 18.06
C ARG A 128 -8.73 -2.80 19.15
N CYS A 129 -9.79 -2.00 19.15
CA CYS A 129 -10.79 -2.00 20.24
C CYS A 129 -12.25 -2.13 19.79
N GLY A 130 -12.54 -2.07 18.49
CA GLY A 130 -13.91 -2.10 17.95
C GLY A 130 -14.73 -0.81 18.15
N GLY A 131 -14.13 0.23 18.72
CA GLY A 131 -14.74 1.56 18.91
C GLY A 131 -14.87 2.35 17.60
N VAL A 132 -15.61 3.46 17.62
CA VAL A 132 -15.80 4.33 16.43
C VAL A 132 -14.49 5.03 16.07
N TRP A 133 -14.15 5.08 14.79
CA TRP A 133 -12.96 5.76 14.29
C TRP A 133 -13.22 7.27 14.07
N PRO A 134 -12.26 8.19 14.33
CA PRO A 134 -10.92 7.96 14.87
C PRO A 134 -10.93 7.61 16.36
N CYS A 135 -10.31 6.49 16.72
CA CYS A 135 -10.22 6.06 18.12
C CYS A 135 -8.97 6.63 18.76
N LEU A 136 -9.14 7.70 19.54
CA LEU A 136 -8.06 8.35 20.28
C LEU A 136 -7.62 7.55 21.51
N ASP A 137 -8.48 6.65 22.02
CA ASP A 137 -8.18 5.83 23.19
C ASP A 137 -7.12 4.76 22.93
N CYS A 138 -6.93 4.36 21.66
CA CYS A 138 -5.92 3.38 21.26
C CYS A 138 -4.55 3.99 20.94
N LEU A 139 -4.37 5.30 21.18
CA LEU A 139 -3.15 6.05 20.90
C LEU A 139 -2.03 5.91 21.96
N SER A 140 -2.27 5.06 22.97
CA SER A 140 -1.30 4.74 24.02
C SER A 140 -0.49 3.47 23.74
#